data_AF-A0A482ZWT5-F1
#
_entry.id   AF-A0A482ZWT5-F1
#
_cell.length_a   1.000
_cell.length_b   1.000
_cell.length_c   1.000
_cell.angle_alpha   90.00
_cell.angle_beta   90.00
_cell.angle_gamma   90.00
#
_symmetry.space_group_name_H-M   'P 1'
#
loop_
_entity.id
_entity.type
_entity.pdbx_description
1 polymer ?
#
loop_
_entity_poly.entity_id
_entity_poly.type
_entity_poly.pdbx_seq_one_letter_code
_entity_poly.pdbx_strand_id
1 'polypeptide(L)'
;MFFNKMEERSGSLFQGRFKANHLSGDYALLNVASYVNLNYKHHGIDPKKTLVKSSIFEYLEKEVGECICNTDEINEIIDQAQGLEGYKVYAKQASIAFADNKNILLAESDFEF
;
A
#
# COMPACT_ATOMS: atom_id res chain seq x y z
N MET A 1 -4.91 29.85 0.48
CA MET A 1 -5.06 28.97 -0.71
C MET A 1 -3.86 29.20 -1.64
N PHE A 2 -2.66 28.79 -1.21
CA PHE A 2 -1.42 29.07 -1.96
C PHE A 2 -1.28 28.10 -3.16
N PHE A 3 -1.35 26.80 -2.88
CA PHE A 3 -1.29 25.75 -3.90
C PHE A 3 -2.33 25.94 -5.01
N ASN A 4 -3.60 26.11 -4.67
CA ASN A 4 -4.65 26.29 -5.69
C ASN A 4 -4.48 27.54 -6.56
N LYS A 5 -3.85 28.61 -6.04
CA LYS A 5 -3.54 29.79 -6.85
C LYS A 5 -2.39 29.55 -7.82
N MET A 6 -1.37 28.80 -7.40
CA MET A 6 -0.25 28.45 -8.27
C MET A 6 -0.67 27.48 -9.37
N GLU A 7 -1.55 26.52 -9.04
CA GLU A 7 -1.98 25.45 -9.94
C GLU A 7 -3.33 25.72 -10.64
N GLU A 8 -3.84 26.97 -10.58
CA GLU A 8 -5.12 27.39 -11.19
C GLU A 8 -6.32 26.48 -10.87
N ARG A 9 -6.34 25.89 -9.66
CA ARG A 9 -7.42 24.99 -9.20
C ARG A 9 -8.47 25.71 -8.35
N SER A 10 -9.65 25.12 -8.30
CA SER A 10 -10.71 25.49 -7.35
C SER A 10 -11.03 24.34 -6.38
N GLY A 11 -11.67 24.65 -5.25
CA GLY A 11 -12.09 23.67 -4.24
C GLY A 11 -11.07 23.39 -3.13
N SER A 12 -11.45 22.57 -2.14
CA SER A 12 -10.58 22.17 -1.02
C SER A 12 -9.54 21.14 -1.48
N LEU A 13 -8.27 21.34 -1.16
CA LEU A 13 -7.19 20.38 -1.46
C LEU A 13 -7.30 19.12 -0.60
N PHE A 14 -7.54 19.29 0.70
CA PHE A 14 -7.75 18.20 1.64
C PHE A 14 -9.22 18.12 2.01
N GLN A 15 -9.78 16.91 2.04
CA GLN A 15 -11.14 16.67 2.48
C GLN A 15 -11.15 16.22 3.95
N GLY A 16 -11.77 17.02 4.81
CA GLY A 16 -11.97 16.67 6.23
C GLY A 16 -10.71 16.75 7.09
N ARG A 17 -10.79 16.18 8.30
CA ARG A 17 -9.67 16.10 9.24
C ARG A 17 -8.83 14.86 8.94
N PHE A 18 -7.51 15.01 9.03
CA PHE A 18 -6.58 13.89 9.00
C PHE A 18 -6.92 12.89 10.13
N LYS A 19 -6.87 11.59 9.81
CA LYS A 19 -7.04 10.51 10.78
C LYS A 19 -5.68 9.93 11.12
N ALA A 20 -5.40 9.78 12.40
CA ALA A 20 -4.18 9.16 12.91
C ALA A 20 -4.55 8.10 13.94
N ASN A 21 -3.91 6.93 13.86
CA ASN A 21 -4.03 5.88 14.86
C ASN A 21 -2.61 5.42 15.21
N HIS A 22 -2.35 5.26 16.51
CA HIS A 22 -1.10 4.66 16.97
C HIS A 22 -1.13 3.16 16.67
N LEU A 23 -0.11 2.66 15.99
CA LEU A 23 0.04 1.24 15.72
C LEU A 23 0.67 0.55 16.94
N SER A 24 0.20 -0.64 17.26
CA SER A 24 0.68 -1.43 18.39
C SER A 24 0.68 -2.91 18.06
N GLY A 25 1.68 -3.64 18.54
CA GLY A 25 1.85 -5.08 18.32
C GLY A 25 2.84 -5.39 17.20
N ASP A 26 3.47 -6.55 17.30
CA ASP A 26 4.68 -6.89 16.54
C ASP A 26 4.45 -6.93 15.01
N TYR A 27 3.24 -7.29 14.57
CA TYR A 27 2.89 -7.39 13.14
C TYR A 27 2.05 -6.21 12.63
N ALA A 28 1.93 -5.13 13.40
CA ALA A 28 1.08 -3.99 13.02
C ALA A 28 1.61 -3.28 11.76
N LEU A 29 2.93 -3.06 11.69
CA LEU A 29 3.55 -2.43 10.53
C LEU A 29 3.46 -3.33 9.29
N LEU A 30 3.73 -4.63 9.42
CA LEU A 30 3.57 -5.60 8.34
C LEU A 30 2.15 -5.59 7.76
N ASN A 31 1.12 -5.63 8.61
CA ASN A 31 -0.28 -5.55 8.19
C ASN A 31 -0.60 -4.25 7.43
N VAL A 32 -0.17 -3.11 7.99
CA VAL A 32 -0.43 -1.80 7.38
C VAL A 32 0.32 -1.65 6.06
N ALA A 33 1.57 -2.11 5.98
CA ALA A 33 2.35 -2.12 4.74
C ALA A 33 1.65 -2.94 3.65
N SER A 34 1.17 -4.15 3.97
CA SER A 34 0.38 -4.96 3.03
C SER A 34 -0.92 -4.25 2.61
N TYR A 35 -1.63 -3.62 3.56
CA TYR A 35 -2.86 -2.90 3.28
C TYR A 35 -2.64 -1.71 2.32
N VAL A 36 -1.62 -0.89 2.60
CA VAL A 36 -1.30 0.31 1.81
C VAL A 36 -0.82 -0.09 0.42
N ASN A 37 0.14 -1.01 0.34
CA ASN A 37 0.78 -1.39 -0.93
C ASN A 37 -0.21 -2.05 -1.91
N LEU A 38 -1.18 -2.80 -1.40
CA LEU A 38 -2.14 -3.55 -2.21
C LEU A 38 -3.57 -2.96 -2.15
N ASN A 39 -3.72 -1.74 -1.62
CA ASN A 39 -5.02 -1.13 -1.39
C ASN A 39 -5.93 -1.12 -2.63
N TYR A 40 -5.33 -0.83 -3.79
CA TYR A 40 -6.02 -0.78 -5.07
C TYR A 40 -6.69 -2.13 -5.42
N LYS A 41 -6.10 -3.27 -5.02
CA LYS A 41 -6.70 -4.61 -5.18
C LYS A 41 -7.94 -4.76 -4.31
N HIS A 42 -7.86 -4.39 -3.03
CA HIS A 42 -9.00 -4.49 -2.09
C HIS A 42 -10.14 -3.53 -2.44
N HIS A 43 -9.88 -2.55 -3.31
CA HIS A 43 -10.86 -1.60 -3.82
C HIS A 43 -11.28 -1.87 -5.28
N GLY A 44 -10.81 -2.95 -5.90
CA GLY A 44 -11.18 -3.33 -7.27
C GLY A 44 -10.75 -2.31 -8.34
N ILE A 45 -9.69 -1.55 -8.09
CA ILE A 45 -9.18 -0.54 -9.01
C ILE A 45 -8.34 -1.23 -10.09
N ASP A 46 -8.74 -1.07 -11.34
CA ASP A 46 -8.01 -1.57 -12.52
C ASP A 46 -6.85 -0.63 -12.87
N PRO A 47 -5.57 -1.03 -12.69
CA PRO A 47 -4.41 -0.18 -13.00
C PRO A 47 -4.28 0.16 -14.49
N LYS A 48 -4.96 -0.58 -15.39
CA LYS A 48 -4.97 -0.28 -16.82
C LYS A 48 -5.89 0.88 -17.16
N LYS A 49 -6.84 1.21 -16.28
CA LYS A 49 -7.83 2.28 -16.47
C LYS A 49 -7.61 3.46 -15.54
N THR A 50 -7.05 3.22 -14.36
CA THR A 50 -6.86 4.21 -13.32
C THR A 50 -5.40 4.22 -12.89
N LEU A 51 -4.84 5.42 -12.72
CA LEU A 51 -3.51 5.57 -12.18
C LEU A 51 -3.44 4.99 -10.77
N VAL A 52 -2.63 3.96 -10.58
CA VAL A 52 -2.28 3.40 -9.28
C VAL A 52 -0.83 3.74 -8.99
N LYS A 53 -0.58 4.28 -7.80
CA LYS A 53 0.76 4.53 -7.26
C LYS A 53 0.85 3.83 -5.91
N SER A 54 1.87 3.00 -5.77
CA SER A 54 2.13 2.16 -4.60
C SER A 54 3.63 1.95 -4.52
N SER A 55 4.18 1.88 -3.31
CA SER A 55 5.60 1.59 -3.08
C SER A 55 5.89 0.09 -3.05
N ILE A 56 4.94 -0.77 -3.46
CA ILE A 56 5.15 -2.23 -3.52
C ILE A 56 6.43 -2.61 -4.26
N PHE A 57 6.81 -1.90 -5.31
CA PHE A 57 8.03 -2.22 -6.07
C PHE A 57 9.32 -1.84 -5.32
N GLU A 58 9.28 -0.88 -4.40
CA GLU A 58 10.40 -0.60 -3.49
C GLU A 58 10.61 -1.78 -2.52
N TYR A 59 9.53 -2.41 -2.04
CA TYR A 59 9.60 -3.61 -1.19
C TYR A 59 10.06 -4.86 -1.96
N LEU A 60 9.77 -4.92 -3.26
CA LEU A 60 10.10 -6.06 -4.11
C LEU A 60 11.45 -5.93 -4.81
N GLU A 61 12.23 -4.88 -4.51
CA GLU A 61 13.50 -4.54 -5.19
C GLU A 61 13.36 -4.42 -6.72
N LYS A 62 12.21 -3.91 -7.16
CA LYS A 62 11.82 -3.77 -8.58
C LYS A 62 11.49 -2.34 -8.98
N GLU A 63 11.64 -1.37 -8.07
CA GLU A 63 11.34 0.04 -8.35
C GLU A 63 12.23 0.57 -9.47
N VAL A 64 11.63 1.33 -10.39
CA VAL A 64 12.34 1.91 -11.54
C VAL A 64 12.47 3.40 -11.29
N GLY A 65 13.54 3.80 -10.59
CA GLY A 65 13.86 5.19 -10.32
C GLY A 65 14.39 5.42 -8.92
N GLU A 66 14.20 6.64 -8.43
CA GLU A 66 14.55 7.00 -7.06
C GLU A 66 13.51 6.46 -6.08
N CYS A 67 13.97 5.66 -5.12
CA CYS A 67 13.17 5.23 -3.98
C CYS A 67 12.88 6.41 -3.05
N ILE A 68 11.66 6.47 -2.53
CA ILE A 68 11.23 7.51 -1.58
C ILE A 68 10.99 6.95 -0.18
N CYS A 69 10.82 5.64 -0.05
CA CYS A 69 10.72 4.98 1.24
C CYS A 69 12.11 4.77 1.85
N ASN A 70 12.16 4.76 3.18
CA ASN A 70 13.37 4.39 3.91
C ASN A 70 13.62 2.89 3.76
N THR A 71 14.81 2.52 3.25
CA THR A 71 15.17 1.13 2.99
C THR A 71 15.34 0.30 4.26
N ASP A 72 15.86 0.89 5.35
CA ASP A 72 16.02 0.19 6.63
C ASP A 72 14.65 -0.20 7.20
N GLU A 73 13.68 0.72 7.18
CA GLU A 73 12.30 0.47 7.60
C GLU A 73 11.61 -0.62 6.75
N ILE A 74 11.85 -0.61 5.43
CA ILE A 74 11.36 -1.68 4.54
C ILE A 74 11.95 -3.03 4.93
N ASN A 75 13.27 -3.10 5.15
CA ASN A 75 13.96 -4.32 5.52
C ASN A 75 13.46 -4.86 6.87
N GLU A 76 13.25 -3.99 7.87
CA GLU A 76 12.69 -4.39 9.16
C GLU A 76 11.28 -4.99 9.03
N ILE A 77 10.44 -4.44 8.14
CA ILE A 77 9.10 -4.99 7.86
C ILE A 77 9.20 -6.35 7.14
N ILE A 78 10.11 -6.48 6.18
CA ILE A 78 10.33 -7.71 5.43
C ILE A 78 10.89 -8.81 6.36
N ASP A 79 11.78 -8.46 7.28
CA ASP A 79 12.38 -9.38 8.26
C ASP A 79 11.35 -9.91 9.26
N GLN A 80 10.36 -9.10 9.67
CA GLN A 80 9.20 -9.58 10.45
C GLN A 80 8.44 -10.70 9.74
N ALA A 81 8.43 -10.67 8.40
CA ALA A 81 7.82 -11.70 7.58
C ALA A 81 8.79 -12.85 7.22
N GLN A 82 9.96 -12.91 7.85
CA GLN A 82 11.00 -13.92 7.58
C GLN A 82 11.58 -13.79 6.15
N GLY A 83 11.72 -12.55 5.67
CA GLY A 83 12.33 -12.23 4.39
C GLY A 83 11.33 -11.98 3.27
N LEU A 84 11.84 -11.67 2.09
CA LEU A 84 11.06 -11.19 0.94
C LEU A 84 9.95 -12.16 0.52
N GLU A 85 10.24 -13.45 0.45
CA GLU A 85 9.23 -14.45 0.06
C GLU A 85 8.10 -14.57 1.09
N GLY A 86 8.45 -14.51 2.39
CA GLY A 86 7.45 -14.50 3.45
C GLY A 86 6.60 -13.23 3.44
N TYR A 87 7.19 -12.07 3.13
CA TYR A 87 6.44 -10.83 2.90
C TYR A 87 5.44 -10.98 1.76
N LYS A 88 5.85 -11.56 0.61
CA LYS A 88 4.94 -11.77 -0.52
C LYS A 88 3.76 -12.66 -0.15
N VAL A 89 4.02 -13.79 0.49
CA VAL A 89 2.96 -14.72 0.94
C VAL A 89 2.02 -14.02 1.91
N TYR A 90 2.57 -13.35 2.92
CA TYR A 90 1.80 -12.63 3.92
C TYR A 90 0.93 -11.54 3.28
N ALA A 91 1.51 -10.70 2.42
CA ALA A 91 0.83 -9.58 1.80
C ALA A 91 -0.35 -10.04 0.93
N LYS A 92 -0.21 -11.16 0.22
CA LYS A 92 -1.31 -11.79 -0.54
C LYS A 92 -2.41 -12.27 0.38
N GLN A 93 -2.08 -13.06 1.40
CA GLN A 93 -3.06 -13.62 2.33
C GLN A 93 -3.81 -12.53 3.10
N ALA A 94 -3.09 -11.55 3.64
CA ALA A 94 -3.68 -10.39 4.31
C ALA A 94 -4.60 -9.60 3.36
N SER A 95 -4.17 -9.41 2.10
CA SER A 95 -4.98 -8.70 1.09
C SER A 95 -6.27 -9.42 0.72
N ILE A 96 -6.25 -10.75 0.64
CA ILE A 96 -7.46 -11.55 0.42
C ILE A 96 -8.44 -11.32 1.58
N ALA A 97 -7.95 -11.36 2.84
CA ALA A 97 -8.79 -11.06 4.01
C ALA A 97 -9.33 -9.61 4.03
N PHE A 98 -8.52 -8.63 3.61
CA PHE A 98 -8.97 -7.23 3.51
C PHE A 98 -10.06 -7.02 2.45
N ALA A 99 -9.95 -7.72 1.32
CA ALA A 99 -10.93 -7.69 0.26
C ALA A 99 -12.24 -8.39 0.66
N ASP A 100 -12.15 -9.52 1.38
CA ASP A 100 -13.32 -10.24 1.89
C ASP A 100 -14.16 -9.38 2.86
N ASN A 101 -13.50 -8.63 3.75
CA ASN A 101 -14.15 -7.63 4.62
C ASN A 101 -14.90 -6.52 3.84
N LYS A 102 -14.63 -6.37 2.54
CA LYS A 102 -15.28 -5.43 1.62
C LYS A 102 -16.20 -6.14 0.62
N ASN A 103 -16.42 -7.45 0.75
CA ASN A 103 -17.17 -8.30 -0.19
C ASN A 103 -16.57 -8.35 -1.60
N ILE A 104 -15.24 -8.28 -1.71
CA ILE A 104 -14.48 -8.43 -2.95
C ILE A 104 -13.72 -9.75 -2.88
N LEU A 105 -13.93 -10.61 -3.87
CA LEU A 105 -13.23 -11.89 -3.98
C LEU A 105 -11.90 -11.68 -4.69
N LEU A 106 -10.81 -12.00 -3.98
CA LEU A 106 -9.45 -12.09 -4.54
C LEU A 106 -8.90 -13.49 -4.29
N ALA A 107 -8.11 -13.99 -5.22
CA ALA A 107 -7.33 -15.21 -5.13
C ALA A 107 -5.84 -14.90 -5.24
N GLU A 108 -4.98 -15.87 -4.92
CA GLU A 108 -3.52 -15.68 -5.03
C GLU A 108 -3.07 -15.33 -6.46
N SER A 109 -3.80 -15.80 -7.48
CA SER A 109 -3.55 -15.48 -8.89
C SER A 109 -3.76 -14.00 -9.24
N ASP A 110 -4.46 -13.24 -8.39
CA ASP A 110 -4.69 -11.81 -8.61
C ASP A 110 -3.48 -10.94 -8.25
N PHE A 111 -2.40 -11.54 -7.72
CA PHE A 111 -1.20 -10.86 -7.31
C PHE A 111 -0.02 -11.27 -8.19
N GLU A 112 0.47 -10.32 -9.00
CA GLU A 112 1.54 -10.54 -9.99
C GLU A 112 2.95 -10.35 -9.37
N PHE A 113 3.31 -11.08 -8.31
CA PHE A 113 4.70 -11.10 -7.78
C PHE A 113 4.99 -12.25 -6.81
#